data_AF-A0A089HXX8-F1
#
_entry.id   AF-A0A089HXX8-F1
#
_cell.length_a   1.000
_cell.length_b   1.000
_cell.length_c   1.000
_cell.angle_alpha   90.00
_cell.angle_beta   90.00
_cell.angle_gamma   90.00
#
_symmetry.space_group_name_H-M   'P 1'
#
loop_
_entity.id
_entity.type
_entity.pdbx_description
1 polymer ?
#
loop_
_entity_poly.entity_id
_entity_poly.type
_entity_poly.pdbx_seq_one_letter_code
_entity_poly.pdbx_strand_id
1 'polypeptide(L)'
;MKGKSLRGIWIMFVVFVVIFILNMSVVWDINATQRMWLVMDVWSLVLSIILLFRHRLPSAKQICISLILGGLVSLSYLQGSAYSIISSFLITVMAALAVFSTFAVYRESPVQFLRRNGKGGVTGSIIWGLLFGLALGAVNVGLMLSNNELNVQVSLSRFLVSLNPAVLEEIAMRTLFFAFCYSLLQGRISTKGQRFTCWFMMVIPHVLIHTPEAFMSKGVISGLVVVILTTVIFGLPFAYLQWKRDVTSAMIAHGVVDFIRFCLFGLPF
;
A
#
# COMPACT_ATOMS: atom_id res chain seq x y z
N MET A 1 -25.54 22.16 -4.45
CA MET A 1 -24.96 21.07 -3.62
C MET A 1 -25.09 19.74 -4.37
N LYS A 2 -24.09 19.36 -5.21
CA LYS A 2 -24.13 18.12 -6.01
C LYS A 2 -23.52 16.96 -5.21
N GLY A 3 -24.16 15.79 -5.29
CA GLY A 3 -23.99 14.65 -4.37
C GLY A 3 -22.55 14.22 -4.09
N LYS A 4 -22.29 13.99 -2.80
CA LYS A 4 -21.09 13.38 -2.19
C LYS A 4 -20.94 11.94 -2.69
N SER A 5 -20.43 11.80 -3.90
CA SER A 5 -20.77 10.64 -4.72
C SER A 5 -19.80 9.49 -4.50
N LEU A 6 -20.16 8.60 -3.56
CA LEU A 6 -19.62 7.24 -3.46
C LEU A 6 -19.59 6.53 -4.81
N ARG A 7 -20.55 6.85 -5.69
CA ARG A 7 -20.61 6.34 -7.06
C ARG A 7 -19.32 6.57 -7.84
N GLY A 8 -18.62 7.70 -7.66
CA GLY A 8 -17.34 7.94 -8.35
C GLY A 8 -16.24 6.97 -7.90
N ILE A 9 -16.17 6.71 -6.59
CA ILE A 9 -15.21 5.76 -6.01
C ILE A 9 -15.50 4.33 -6.49
N TRP A 10 -16.77 3.93 -6.44
CA TRP A 10 -17.17 2.58 -6.87
C TRP A 10 -17.06 2.37 -8.38
N ILE A 11 -17.31 3.38 -9.21
CA ILE A 11 -17.05 3.28 -10.67
C ILE A 11 -15.57 3.02 -10.91
N MET A 12 -14.68 3.78 -10.27
CA MET A 12 -13.23 3.55 -10.39
C MET A 12 -12.86 2.13 -9.98
N PHE A 13 -13.42 1.62 -8.87
CA PHE A 13 -13.17 0.25 -8.45
C PHE A 13 -13.70 -0.80 -9.43
N VAL A 14 -14.90 -0.58 -10.01
CA VAL A 14 -15.45 -1.48 -11.04
C VAL A 14 -14.54 -1.51 -12.27
N VAL A 15 -14.04 -0.36 -12.73
CA VAL A 15 -13.08 -0.33 -13.85
C VAL A 15 -11.81 -1.10 -13.50
N PHE A 16 -11.30 -0.95 -12.27
CA PHE A 16 -10.14 -1.71 -11.79
C PHE A 16 -10.41 -3.23 -11.80
N VAL A 17 -11.58 -3.68 -11.34
CA VAL A 17 -11.97 -5.10 -11.37
C VAL A 17 -12.11 -5.63 -12.79
N VAL A 18 -12.66 -4.84 -13.72
CA VAL A 18 -12.73 -5.24 -15.13
C VAL A 18 -11.32 -5.45 -15.69
N ILE A 19 -10.38 -4.54 -15.41
CA ILE A 19 -8.98 -4.71 -15.82
C ILE A 19 -8.34 -5.94 -15.18
N PHE A 20 -8.61 -6.18 -13.90
CA PHE A 20 -8.15 -7.38 -13.19
C PHE A 20 -8.63 -8.68 -13.84
N ILE A 21 -9.91 -8.75 -14.25
CA ILE A 21 -10.46 -9.93 -14.94
C ILE A 21 -9.85 -10.07 -16.33
N LEU A 22 -9.79 -8.98 -17.11
CA LEU A 22 -9.20 -8.99 -18.45
C LEU A 22 -7.72 -9.41 -18.41
N ASN A 23 -6.99 -8.98 -17.39
CA ASN A 23 -5.58 -9.33 -17.19
C ASN A 23 -5.34 -10.85 -17.17
N MET A 24 -6.29 -11.66 -16.67
CA MET A 24 -6.15 -13.12 -16.63
C MET A 24 -6.16 -13.76 -18.03
N SER A 25 -6.70 -13.06 -19.03
CA SER A 25 -6.81 -13.57 -20.42
C SER A 25 -5.67 -13.11 -21.32
N VAL A 26 -4.81 -12.21 -20.84
CA VAL A 26 -3.68 -11.67 -21.62
C VAL A 26 -2.48 -12.60 -21.54
N VAL A 27 -1.91 -12.94 -22.70
CA VAL A 27 -0.64 -13.66 -22.81
C VAL A 27 0.46 -12.65 -23.13
N TRP A 28 1.46 -12.56 -22.25
CA TRP A 28 2.60 -11.65 -22.38
C TRP A 28 3.80 -12.25 -21.64
N ASP A 29 4.98 -11.64 -21.76
CA ASP A 29 6.25 -12.17 -21.26
C ASP A 29 6.36 -12.13 -19.73
N ILE A 30 5.57 -11.29 -19.08
CA ILE A 30 5.47 -11.19 -17.62
C ILE A 30 4.18 -11.82 -17.11
N ASN A 31 4.24 -12.38 -15.89
CA ASN A 31 3.09 -13.09 -15.30
C ASN A 31 1.94 -12.14 -14.93
N ALA A 32 0.78 -12.71 -14.62
CA ALA A 32 -0.45 -11.96 -14.43
C ALA A 32 -0.40 -11.04 -13.19
N THR A 33 0.29 -11.42 -12.11
CA THR A 33 0.54 -10.57 -10.94
C THR A 33 1.44 -9.41 -11.28
N GLN A 34 2.58 -9.65 -11.94
CA GLN A 34 3.51 -8.61 -12.37
C GLN A 34 2.79 -7.56 -13.24
N ARG A 35 1.90 -7.99 -14.14
CA ARG A 35 1.06 -7.05 -14.90
C ARG A 35 0.12 -6.23 -14.01
N MET A 36 -0.49 -6.85 -13.00
CA MET A 36 -1.34 -6.12 -12.05
C MET A 36 -0.57 -5.14 -11.16
N TRP A 37 0.69 -5.43 -10.84
CA TRP A 37 1.59 -4.46 -10.22
C TRP A 37 1.79 -3.24 -11.11
N LEU A 38 2.09 -3.43 -12.39
CA LEU A 38 2.20 -2.32 -13.36
C LEU A 38 0.89 -1.52 -13.49
N VAL A 39 -0.25 -2.21 -13.53
CA VAL A 39 -1.57 -1.55 -13.53
C VAL A 39 -1.73 -0.70 -12.28
N MET A 40 -1.34 -1.21 -11.11
CA MET A 40 -1.45 -0.48 -9.85
C MET A 40 -0.50 0.73 -9.77
N ASP A 41 0.71 0.60 -10.30
CA ASP A 41 1.67 1.71 -10.43
C ASP A 41 1.08 2.85 -11.27
N VAL A 42 0.55 2.51 -12.45
CA VAL A 42 -0.13 3.48 -13.33
C VAL A 42 -1.36 4.06 -12.64
N TRP A 43 -2.15 3.23 -11.96
CA TRP A 43 -3.32 3.68 -11.20
C TRP A 43 -2.94 4.72 -10.15
N SER A 44 -1.88 4.44 -9.39
CA SER A 44 -1.36 5.31 -8.34
C SER A 44 -0.86 6.63 -8.92
N LEU A 45 -0.18 6.61 -10.07
CA LEU A 45 0.23 7.84 -10.76
C LEU A 45 -0.98 8.67 -11.19
N VAL A 46 -1.99 8.05 -11.79
CA VAL A 46 -3.23 8.74 -12.21
C VAL A 46 -3.94 9.37 -11.02
N LEU A 47 -4.13 8.64 -9.91
CA LEU A 47 -4.74 9.18 -8.70
C LEU A 47 -3.92 10.33 -8.10
N SER A 48 -2.59 10.20 -8.11
CA SER A 48 -1.69 11.24 -7.62
C SER A 48 -1.83 12.52 -8.44
N ILE A 49 -1.83 12.41 -9.77
CA ILE A 49 -2.01 13.52 -10.70
C ILE A 49 -3.36 14.20 -10.46
N ILE A 50 -4.46 13.44 -10.37
CA ILE A 50 -5.79 13.99 -10.10
C ILE A 50 -5.83 14.79 -8.80
N LEU A 51 -5.24 14.24 -7.72
CA LEU A 51 -5.22 14.90 -6.41
C LEU A 51 -4.33 16.15 -6.41
N LEU A 52 -3.18 16.11 -7.06
CA LEU A 52 -2.27 17.25 -7.16
C LEU A 52 -2.85 18.37 -8.02
N PHE A 53 -3.55 18.07 -9.11
CA PHE A 53 -4.29 19.08 -9.85
C PHE A 53 -5.38 19.73 -8.99
N ARG A 54 -6.07 18.93 -8.18
CA ARG A 54 -7.18 19.41 -7.35
C ARG A 54 -6.73 20.23 -6.14
N HIS A 55 -5.66 19.81 -5.47
CA HIS A 55 -5.24 20.35 -4.17
C HIS A 55 -3.92 21.14 -4.22
N ARG A 56 -3.26 21.18 -5.39
CA ARG A 56 -1.93 21.79 -5.63
C ARG A 56 -0.82 21.07 -4.86
N LEU A 57 0.40 21.56 -5.01
CA LEU A 57 1.56 21.00 -4.31
C LEU A 57 1.49 21.30 -2.80
N PRO A 58 1.97 20.36 -1.95
CA PRO A 58 2.06 20.57 -0.52
C PRO A 58 3.22 21.52 -0.14
N SER A 59 3.41 21.76 1.16
CA SER A 59 4.50 22.63 1.64
C SER A 59 5.89 22.09 1.28
N ALA A 60 6.90 22.97 1.18
CA ALA A 60 8.29 22.58 0.88
C ALA A 60 8.83 21.48 1.81
N LYS A 61 8.46 21.52 3.09
CA LYS A 61 8.80 20.46 4.06
C LYS A 61 8.23 19.09 3.67
N GLN A 62 6.98 19.04 3.21
CA GLN A 62 6.33 17.81 2.76
C GLN A 62 6.88 17.33 1.41
N ILE A 63 7.29 18.25 0.53
CA ILE A 63 8.01 17.92 -0.70
C ILE A 63 9.33 17.23 -0.37
N CYS A 64 10.13 17.81 0.54
CA CYS A 64 11.39 17.22 0.99
C CYS A 64 11.19 15.82 1.59
N ILE A 65 10.17 15.63 2.43
CA ILE A 65 9.83 14.29 2.97
C ILE A 65 9.47 13.32 1.84
N SER A 66 8.69 13.76 0.84
CA SER A 66 8.31 12.91 -0.29
C SER A 66 9.52 12.47 -1.11
N LEU A 67 10.49 13.36 -1.32
CA LEU A 67 11.76 13.04 -1.99
C LEU A 67 12.60 12.04 -1.18
N ILE A 68 12.66 12.19 0.14
CA ILE A 68 13.34 11.23 1.03
C ILE A 68 12.69 9.86 0.93
N LEU A 69 11.34 9.79 0.98
CA LEU A 69 10.61 8.52 0.88
C LEU A 69 10.83 7.84 -0.48
N GLY A 70 10.80 8.61 -1.58
CA GLY A 70 11.14 8.09 -2.89
C GLY A 70 12.57 7.56 -2.96
N GLY A 71 13.53 8.31 -2.42
CA GLY A 71 14.92 7.88 -2.34
C GLY A 71 15.11 6.59 -1.54
N LEU A 72 14.39 6.43 -0.42
CA LEU A 72 14.41 5.20 0.37
C LEU A 72 13.89 3.99 -0.43
N VAL A 73 12.81 4.14 -1.19
CA VAL A 73 12.29 3.08 -2.06
C VAL A 73 13.27 2.76 -3.19
N SER A 74 13.92 3.75 -3.78
CA SER A 74 14.94 3.53 -4.81
C SER A 74 16.09 2.64 -4.33
N LEU A 75 16.43 2.68 -3.03
CA LEU A 75 17.45 1.80 -2.46
C LEU A 75 17.07 0.31 -2.51
N SER A 76 15.77 -0.02 -2.55
CA SER A 76 15.30 -1.39 -2.72
C SER A 76 15.64 -1.98 -4.08
N TYR A 77 15.92 -1.13 -5.07
CA TYR A 77 16.14 -1.52 -6.47
C TYR A 77 17.59 -1.32 -6.93
N LEU A 78 18.56 -1.16 -6.03
CA LEU A 78 19.98 -0.96 -6.39
C LEU A 78 20.58 -2.09 -7.23
N GLN A 79 20.05 -3.31 -7.10
CA GLN A 79 20.45 -4.47 -7.90
C GLN A 79 19.57 -4.67 -9.15
N GLY A 80 18.55 -3.84 -9.32
CA GLY A 80 17.61 -3.89 -10.44
C GLY A 80 18.00 -2.98 -11.59
N SER A 81 17.07 -2.82 -12.54
CA SER A 81 17.26 -1.93 -13.69
C SER A 81 17.13 -0.46 -13.29
N ALA A 82 17.81 0.44 -14.03
CA ALA A 82 17.65 1.88 -13.88
C ALA A 82 16.18 2.32 -13.99
N TYR A 83 15.41 1.64 -14.85
CA TYR A 83 13.97 1.83 -14.97
C TYR A 83 13.23 1.58 -13.64
N SER A 84 13.53 0.50 -12.92
CA SER A 84 12.87 0.16 -11.65
C SER A 84 13.20 1.17 -10.55
N ILE A 85 14.44 1.66 -10.53
CA ILE A 85 14.87 2.71 -9.59
C ILE A 85 14.11 4.01 -9.85
N ILE A 86 14.05 4.45 -11.11
CA ILE A 86 13.41 5.71 -11.51
C ILE A 86 11.89 5.65 -11.35
N SER A 87 11.26 4.57 -11.81
CA SER A 87 9.80 4.41 -11.72
C SER A 87 9.32 4.37 -10.28
N SER A 88 9.93 3.53 -9.44
CA SER A 88 9.58 3.43 -8.01
C SER A 88 9.80 4.74 -7.25
N PHE A 89 10.87 5.47 -7.56
CA PHE A 89 11.11 6.84 -7.06
C PHE A 89 9.93 7.75 -7.39
N LEU A 90 9.61 7.86 -8.69
CA LEU A 90 8.60 8.80 -9.18
C LEU A 90 7.22 8.47 -8.64
N ILE A 91 6.82 7.20 -8.62
CA ILE A 91 5.53 6.75 -8.10
C ILE A 91 5.42 7.09 -6.61
N THR A 92 6.46 6.77 -5.82
CA THR A 92 6.47 7.05 -4.38
C THR A 92 6.39 8.55 -4.10
N VAL A 93 7.19 9.36 -4.81
CA VAL A 93 7.18 10.83 -4.65
C VAL A 93 5.81 11.39 -5.00
N MET A 94 5.26 11.02 -6.15
CA MET A 94 3.95 11.51 -6.62
C MET A 94 2.83 11.14 -5.64
N ALA A 95 2.81 9.89 -5.18
CA ALA A 95 1.83 9.41 -4.20
C ALA A 95 1.97 10.14 -2.86
N ALA A 96 3.18 10.29 -2.34
CA ALA A 96 3.43 10.99 -1.09
C ALA A 96 3.00 12.47 -1.18
N LEU A 97 3.34 13.16 -2.28
CA LEU A 97 2.92 14.54 -2.54
C LEU A 97 1.39 14.66 -2.55
N ALA A 98 0.70 13.75 -3.24
CA ALA A 98 -0.76 13.74 -3.33
C ALA A 98 -1.44 13.48 -1.97
N VAL A 99 -0.91 12.54 -1.19
CA VAL A 99 -1.35 12.25 0.17
C VAL A 99 -1.17 13.47 1.07
N PHE A 100 0.03 14.07 1.08
CA PHE A 100 0.31 15.24 1.90
C PHE A 100 -0.52 16.45 1.51
N SER A 101 -0.72 16.68 0.21
CA SER A 101 -1.56 17.76 -0.29
C SER A 101 -3.01 17.60 0.17
N THR A 102 -3.55 16.39 0.05
CA THR A 102 -4.91 16.08 0.51
C THR A 102 -5.07 16.29 2.02
N PHE A 103 -4.10 15.83 2.83
CA PHE A 103 -4.14 16.00 4.29
C PHE A 103 -3.90 17.44 4.74
N ALA A 104 -3.17 18.24 3.95
CA ALA A 104 -2.99 19.66 4.22
C ALA A 104 -4.30 20.46 4.05
N VAL A 105 -5.10 20.10 3.04
CA VAL A 105 -6.44 20.66 2.81
C VAL A 105 -7.44 20.17 3.85
N TYR A 106 -7.42 18.87 4.16
CA TYR A 106 -8.37 18.24 5.09
C TYR A 106 -7.69 17.77 6.38
N ARG A 107 -7.36 18.72 7.26
CA ARG A 107 -6.55 18.50 8.47
C ARG A 107 -7.14 17.53 9.50
N GLU A 108 -8.46 17.38 9.52
CA GLU A 108 -9.18 16.47 10.44
C GLU A 108 -9.30 15.03 9.91
N SER A 109 -8.39 14.64 9.00
CA SER A 109 -8.33 13.28 8.49
C SER A 109 -8.23 12.24 9.62
N PRO A 110 -9.03 11.15 9.59
CA PRO A 110 -8.86 10.05 10.54
C PRO A 110 -7.53 9.33 10.37
N VAL A 111 -6.98 9.31 9.15
CA VAL A 111 -5.63 8.80 8.86
C VAL A 111 -4.65 9.96 8.89
N GLN A 112 -3.61 9.84 9.69
CA GLN A 112 -2.51 10.81 9.77
C GLN A 112 -1.23 10.20 9.23
N PHE A 113 -0.37 11.00 8.61
CA PHE A 113 0.93 10.48 8.14
C PHE A 113 1.84 10.07 9.29
N LEU A 114 1.97 10.94 10.29
CA LEU A 114 2.71 10.70 11.52
C LEU A 114 2.04 11.48 12.65
N ARG A 115 1.65 10.77 13.71
CA ARG A 115 1.00 11.40 14.86
C ARG A 115 2.04 11.93 15.84
N ARG A 116 2.20 13.25 15.86
CA ARG A 116 3.18 13.94 16.72
C ARG A 116 2.66 14.25 18.13
N ASN A 117 1.37 14.52 18.26
CA ASN A 117 0.76 15.00 19.50
C ASN A 117 -0.12 13.91 20.14
N GLY A 118 -0.07 13.80 21.47
CA GLY A 118 -0.85 12.83 22.27
C GLY A 118 0.01 11.73 22.92
N LYS A 119 -0.64 10.81 23.65
CA LYS A 119 0.05 9.69 24.35
C LYS A 119 0.87 8.86 23.35
N GLY A 120 2.19 8.85 23.55
CA GLY A 120 3.14 8.07 22.76
C GLY A 120 3.79 8.79 21.58
N GLY A 121 3.30 9.94 21.10
CA GLY A 121 3.97 10.76 20.07
C GLY A 121 4.54 9.96 18.87
N VAL A 122 5.80 10.18 18.49
CA VAL A 122 6.50 9.38 17.46
C VAL A 122 6.86 7.98 17.97
N THR A 123 7.29 7.89 19.24
CA THR A 123 7.74 6.63 19.87
C THR A 123 6.67 5.54 19.81
N GLY A 124 5.41 5.88 20.02
CA GLY A 124 4.33 4.92 19.96
C GLY A 124 4.04 4.46 18.53
N SER A 125 4.38 5.23 17.49
CA SER A 125 4.24 4.77 16.10
C SER A 125 5.28 3.70 15.80
N ILE A 126 6.49 3.89 16.34
CA ILE A 126 7.56 2.89 16.30
C ILE A 126 7.16 1.63 17.09
N ILE A 127 6.74 1.78 18.36
CA ILE A 127 6.37 0.64 19.20
C ILE A 127 5.22 -0.16 18.58
N TRP A 128 4.11 0.50 18.19
CA TRP A 128 2.98 -0.21 17.60
C TRP A 128 3.34 -0.82 16.25
N GLY A 129 4.17 -0.15 15.44
CA GLY A 129 4.69 -0.69 14.19
C GLY A 129 5.51 -1.97 14.41
N LEU A 130 6.46 -1.95 15.36
CA LEU A 130 7.26 -3.12 15.70
C LEU A 130 6.42 -4.26 16.27
N LEU A 131 5.50 -3.97 17.19
CA LEU A 131 4.64 -5.00 17.80
C LEU A 131 3.76 -5.71 16.76
N PHE A 132 3.06 -4.94 15.91
CA PHE A 132 2.25 -5.50 14.83
C PHE A 132 3.13 -6.21 13.79
N GLY A 133 4.27 -5.61 13.43
CA GLY A 133 5.21 -6.19 12.48
C GLY A 133 5.77 -7.54 12.93
N LEU A 134 6.19 -7.65 14.19
CA LEU A 134 6.69 -8.91 14.77
C LEU A 134 5.59 -9.97 14.85
N ALA A 135 4.39 -9.58 15.31
CA ALA A 135 3.26 -10.52 15.43
C ALA A 135 2.82 -11.05 14.06
N LEU A 136 2.63 -10.16 13.08
CA LEU A 136 2.26 -10.54 11.71
C LEU A 136 3.42 -11.26 10.99
N GLY A 137 4.66 -10.92 11.30
CA GLY A 137 5.84 -11.59 10.77
C GLY A 137 5.90 -13.04 11.25
N ALA A 138 5.63 -13.29 12.54
CA ALA A 138 5.52 -14.65 13.06
C ALA A 138 4.39 -15.45 12.40
N VAL A 139 3.23 -14.82 12.18
CA VAL A 139 2.12 -15.45 11.42
C VAL A 139 2.55 -15.77 9.99
N ASN A 140 3.20 -14.84 9.30
CA ASN A 140 3.70 -15.03 7.94
C ASN A 140 4.69 -16.20 7.85
N VAL A 141 5.64 -16.28 8.79
CA VAL A 141 6.57 -17.40 8.92
C VAL A 141 5.83 -18.72 9.11
N GLY A 142 4.86 -18.77 10.03
CA GLY A 142 4.05 -19.98 10.25
C GLY A 142 3.32 -20.45 9.00
N LEU A 143 2.79 -19.53 8.19
CA LEU A 143 2.14 -19.86 6.92
C LEU A 143 3.15 -20.37 5.87
N MET A 144 4.34 -19.77 5.81
CA MET A 144 5.34 -20.10 4.79
C MET A 144 6.09 -21.41 5.04
N LEU A 145 6.27 -21.82 6.30
CA LEU A 145 6.96 -23.06 6.68
C LEU A 145 6.32 -24.33 6.09
N SER A 146 5.05 -24.27 5.71
CA SER A 146 4.36 -25.41 5.09
C SER A 146 4.80 -25.71 3.65
N ASN A 147 5.35 -24.72 2.94
CA ASN A 147 5.62 -24.81 1.50
C ASN A 147 7.02 -24.31 1.10
N ASN A 148 7.82 -23.80 2.04
CA ASN A 148 9.14 -23.22 1.75
C ASN A 148 10.18 -23.72 2.75
N GLU A 149 11.41 -23.92 2.27
CA GLU A 149 12.55 -24.24 3.11
C GLU A 149 13.13 -22.99 3.79
N LEU A 150 13.68 -23.18 4.98
CA LEU A 150 14.34 -22.11 5.71
C LEU A 150 15.73 -21.84 5.12
N ASN A 151 15.95 -20.60 4.70
CA ASN A 151 17.23 -20.06 4.26
C ASN A 151 17.56 -18.82 5.09
N VAL A 152 18.03 -19.05 6.32
CA VAL A 152 18.30 -17.98 7.29
C VAL A 152 19.54 -17.20 6.88
N GLN A 153 19.33 -15.96 6.44
CA GLN A 153 20.38 -15.05 6.08
C GLN A 153 20.00 -13.60 6.39
N VAL A 154 20.75 -12.96 7.27
CA VAL A 154 20.56 -11.55 7.59
C VAL A 154 21.55 -10.71 6.79
N SER A 155 21.04 -9.81 5.95
CA SER A 155 21.88 -8.94 5.12
C SER A 155 21.25 -7.57 4.93
N LEU A 156 22.12 -6.56 4.70
CA LEU A 156 21.66 -5.21 4.37
C LEU A 156 20.79 -5.20 3.11
N SER A 157 21.10 -6.04 2.11
CA SER A 157 20.29 -6.14 0.89
C SER A 157 18.83 -6.50 1.17
N ARG A 158 18.56 -7.42 2.10
CA ARG A 158 17.20 -7.83 2.48
C ARG A 158 16.45 -6.72 3.20
N PHE A 159 17.14 -5.99 4.06
CA PHE A 159 16.60 -4.80 4.68
C PHE A 159 16.25 -3.74 3.62
N LEU A 160 17.16 -3.46 2.68
CA LEU A 160 16.91 -2.48 1.62
C LEU A 160 15.73 -2.89 0.74
N VAL A 161 15.61 -4.16 0.34
CA VAL A 161 14.47 -4.65 -0.46
C VAL A 161 13.15 -4.53 0.31
N SER A 162 13.15 -4.69 1.64
CA SER A 162 11.95 -4.48 2.47
C SER A 162 11.46 -3.02 2.54
N LEU A 163 12.28 -2.04 2.14
CA LEU A 163 11.84 -0.64 2.12
C LEU A 163 10.76 -0.38 1.06
N ASN A 164 10.74 -1.14 -0.03
CA ASN A 164 9.72 -1.02 -1.06
C ASN A 164 8.32 -1.34 -0.52
N PRO A 165 8.03 -2.54 0.00
CA PRO A 165 6.73 -2.82 0.62
C PRO A 165 6.45 -1.91 1.82
N ALA A 166 7.47 -1.59 2.62
CA ALA A 166 7.31 -0.69 3.77
C ALA A 166 6.80 0.70 3.36
N VAL A 167 7.31 1.27 2.26
CA VAL A 167 7.06 2.68 1.91
C VAL A 167 6.13 2.81 0.71
N LEU A 168 6.46 2.21 -0.43
CA LEU A 168 5.69 2.33 -1.66
C LEU A 168 4.29 1.75 -1.46
N GLU A 169 4.17 0.52 -0.94
CA GLU A 169 2.86 -0.13 -0.82
C GLU A 169 1.94 0.60 0.17
N GLU A 170 2.48 1.00 1.33
CA GLU A 170 1.69 1.70 2.34
C GLU A 170 1.27 3.11 1.90
N ILE A 171 2.08 3.81 1.10
CA ILE A 171 1.77 5.16 0.60
C ILE A 171 0.92 5.09 -0.68
N ALA A 172 1.45 4.50 -1.75
CA ALA A 172 0.85 4.52 -3.08
C ALA A 172 -0.34 3.55 -3.19
N MET A 173 -0.26 2.37 -2.56
CA MET A 173 -1.25 1.31 -2.77
C MET A 173 -2.36 1.29 -1.71
N ARG A 174 -2.17 2.04 -0.61
CA ARG A 174 -3.13 2.10 0.51
C ARG A 174 -3.53 3.53 0.88
N THR A 175 -2.58 4.34 1.33
CA THR A 175 -2.88 5.70 1.82
C THR A 175 -3.42 6.61 0.71
N LEU A 176 -2.90 6.49 -0.50
CA LEU A 176 -3.34 7.27 -1.66
C LEU A 176 -4.79 6.96 -2.03
N PHE A 177 -5.21 5.70 -1.99
CA PHE A 177 -6.60 5.29 -2.22
C PHE A 177 -7.53 5.88 -1.15
N PHE A 178 -7.10 5.88 0.11
CA PHE A 178 -7.82 6.60 1.17
C PHE A 178 -7.91 8.10 0.89
N ALA A 179 -6.79 8.75 0.57
CA ALA A 179 -6.73 10.19 0.27
C ALA A 179 -7.66 10.55 -0.90
N PHE A 180 -7.71 9.72 -1.94
CA PHE A 180 -8.63 9.88 -3.06
C PHE A 180 -10.10 9.81 -2.62
N CYS A 181 -10.47 8.78 -1.85
CA CYS A 181 -11.81 8.67 -1.28
C CYS A 181 -12.17 9.89 -0.43
N TYR A 182 -11.26 10.28 0.47
CA TYR A 182 -11.46 11.38 1.39
C TYR A 182 -11.62 12.72 0.66
N SER A 183 -10.85 12.93 -0.41
CA SER A 183 -10.96 14.08 -1.32
C SER A 183 -12.33 14.13 -2.04
N LEU A 184 -12.81 13.00 -2.57
CA LEU A 184 -14.14 12.92 -3.19
C LEU A 184 -15.28 13.14 -2.19
N LEU A 185 -15.06 12.75 -0.93
CA LEU A 185 -15.96 13.00 0.19
C LEU A 185 -15.78 14.39 0.82
N GLN A 186 -14.97 15.27 0.23
CA GLN A 186 -14.71 16.64 0.68
C GLN A 186 -14.22 16.70 2.14
N GLY A 187 -13.40 15.74 2.54
CA GLY A 187 -12.82 15.67 3.87
C GLY A 187 -13.81 15.34 4.99
N ARG A 188 -14.98 14.75 4.69
CA ARG A 188 -15.97 14.38 5.70
C ARG A 188 -16.54 12.98 5.49
N ILE A 189 -16.35 12.11 6.48
CA ILE A 189 -16.92 10.76 6.52
C ILE A 189 -18.10 10.77 7.48
N SER A 190 -19.30 10.98 6.92
CA SER A 190 -20.55 11.18 7.65
C SER A 190 -21.39 9.91 7.84
N THR A 191 -21.21 8.88 7.01
CA THR A 191 -22.03 7.66 7.05
C THR A 191 -21.20 6.40 7.21
N LYS A 192 -21.83 5.32 7.71
CA LYS A 192 -21.22 3.98 7.78
C LYS A 192 -20.77 3.49 6.40
N GLY A 193 -21.55 3.75 5.35
CA GLY A 193 -21.20 3.38 3.97
C GLY A 193 -19.98 4.13 3.44
N GLN A 194 -19.82 5.42 3.77
CA GLN A 194 -18.61 6.18 3.44
C GLN A 194 -17.38 5.64 4.16
N ARG A 195 -17.52 5.32 5.45
CA ARG A 195 -16.43 4.71 6.23
C ARG A 195 -16.05 3.36 5.65
N PHE A 196 -17.03 2.49 5.38
CA PHE A 196 -16.81 1.20 4.74
C PHE A 196 -16.08 1.36 3.41
N THR A 197 -16.53 2.30 2.55
CA THR A 197 -15.89 2.54 1.25
C THR A 197 -14.42 2.95 1.41
N CYS A 198 -14.09 3.86 2.34
CA CYS A 198 -12.69 4.23 2.60
C CYS A 198 -11.85 3.01 3.04
N TRP A 199 -12.36 2.19 3.95
CA TRP A 199 -11.68 0.97 4.40
C TRP A 199 -11.51 -0.06 3.29
N PHE A 200 -12.57 -0.27 2.51
CA PHE A 200 -12.55 -1.16 1.36
C PHE A 200 -11.48 -0.74 0.36
N MET A 201 -11.42 0.54 0.01
CA MET A 201 -10.45 1.07 -0.96
C MET A 201 -9.01 1.09 -0.43
N MET A 202 -8.80 1.13 0.89
CA MET A 202 -7.47 0.94 1.49
C MET A 202 -6.97 -0.50 1.37
N VAL A 203 -7.85 -1.49 1.24
CA VAL A 203 -7.47 -2.89 1.39
C VAL A 203 -7.60 -3.66 0.09
N ILE A 204 -8.79 -3.66 -0.50
CA ILE A 204 -9.15 -4.60 -1.56
C ILE A 204 -8.37 -4.38 -2.86
N PRO A 205 -8.20 -3.14 -3.39
CA PRO A 205 -7.44 -2.96 -4.61
C PRO A 205 -6.03 -3.53 -4.51
N HIS A 206 -5.34 -3.28 -3.40
CA HIS A 206 -4.00 -3.78 -3.15
C HIS A 206 -3.98 -5.30 -2.93
N VAL A 207 -4.92 -5.87 -2.17
CA VAL A 207 -4.97 -7.33 -1.99
C VAL A 207 -5.19 -8.04 -3.32
N LEU A 208 -6.05 -7.50 -4.20
CA LEU A 208 -6.36 -8.14 -5.47
C LEU A 208 -5.12 -8.32 -6.36
N ILE A 209 -4.20 -7.37 -6.41
CA ILE A 209 -3.04 -7.46 -7.30
C ILE A 209 -2.06 -8.59 -6.95
N HIS A 210 -2.11 -9.12 -5.73
CA HIS A 210 -1.32 -10.29 -5.31
C HIS A 210 -1.94 -11.65 -5.71
N THR A 211 -3.15 -11.65 -6.27
CA THR A 211 -3.94 -12.88 -6.47
C THR A 211 -4.14 -13.40 -7.89
N PRO A 212 -3.76 -12.74 -9.01
CA PRO A 212 -3.97 -13.26 -10.35
C PRO A 212 -3.58 -14.73 -10.56
N GLU A 213 -2.39 -15.18 -10.16
CA GLU A 213 -1.97 -16.58 -10.33
C GLU A 213 -2.80 -17.52 -9.47
N ALA A 214 -3.28 -17.10 -8.30
CA ALA A 214 -4.14 -17.94 -7.48
C ALA A 214 -5.47 -18.23 -8.19
N PHE A 215 -6.04 -17.24 -8.88
CA PHE A 215 -7.23 -17.43 -9.71
C PHE A 215 -6.95 -18.32 -10.93
N MET A 216 -5.81 -18.11 -11.60
CA MET A 216 -5.47 -18.83 -12.84
C MET A 216 -5.06 -20.28 -12.59
N SER A 217 -4.20 -20.54 -11.59
CA SER A 217 -3.61 -21.85 -11.35
C SER A 217 -4.46 -22.76 -10.45
N LYS A 218 -5.21 -22.18 -9.51
CA LYS A 218 -5.99 -22.94 -8.50
C LYS A 218 -7.51 -22.75 -8.63
N GLY A 219 -7.94 -21.97 -9.62
CA GLY A 219 -9.34 -21.69 -9.90
C GLY A 219 -9.97 -20.60 -9.01
N VAL A 220 -11.20 -20.22 -9.36
CA VAL A 220 -11.89 -19.05 -8.79
C VAL A 220 -12.07 -19.16 -7.27
N ILE A 221 -12.48 -20.33 -6.77
CA ILE A 221 -12.72 -20.54 -5.34
C ILE A 221 -11.42 -20.36 -4.55
N SER A 222 -10.32 -20.96 -5.00
CA SER A 222 -9.02 -20.79 -4.33
C SER A 222 -8.53 -19.35 -4.40
N GLY A 223 -8.71 -18.66 -5.53
CA GLY A 223 -8.38 -17.24 -5.66
C GLY A 223 -9.13 -16.38 -4.63
N LEU A 224 -10.45 -16.61 -4.48
CA LEU A 224 -11.26 -15.91 -3.48
C LEU A 224 -10.82 -16.22 -2.03
N VAL A 225 -10.46 -17.47 -1.73
CA VAL A 225 -9.92 -17.84 -0.41
C VAL A 225 -8.62 -17.08 -0.12
N VAL A 226 -7.71 -16.98 -1.10
CA VAL A 226 -6.47 -16.21 -0.95
C VAL A 226 -6.76 -14.73 -0.74
N VAL A 227 -7.70 -14.13 -1.49
CA VAL A 227 -8.13 -12.74 -1.28
C VAL A 227 -8.61 -12.53 0.15
N ILE A 228 -9.46 -13.42 0.67
CA ILE A 228 -9.99 -13.33 2.03
C ILE A 228 -8.86 -13.46 3.07
N LEU A 229 -8.00 -14.46 2.93
CA LEU A 229 -6.88 -14.70 3.85
C LEU A 229 -5.93 -13.49 3.87
N THR A 230 -5.47 -13.02 2.71
CA THR A 230 -4.56 -11.87 2.61
C THR A 230 -5.22 -10.59 3.14
N THR A 231 -6.54 -10.42 2.91
CA THR A 231 -7.32 -9.32 3.48
C THR A 231 -7.35 -9.36 5.00
N VAL A 232 -7.65 -10.52 5.59
CA VAL A 232 -7.82 -10.64 7.05
C VAL A 232 -6.49 -10.58 7.79
N ILE A 233 -5.47 -11.24 7.25
CA ILE A 233 -4.18 -11.43 7.94
C ILE A 233 -3.27 -10.21 7.76
N PHE A 234 -3.26 -9.56 6.59
CA PHE A 234 -2.33 -8.46 6.31
C PHE A 234 -3.06 -7.16 5.96
N GLY A 235 -4.03 -7.23 5.03
CA GLY A 235 -4.76 -6.07 4.53
C GLY A 235 -5.44 -5.24 5.62
N LEU A 236 -6.31 -5.85 6.42
CA LEU A 236 -7.05 -5.18 7.48
C LEU A 236 -6.15 -4.73 8.63
N PRO A 237 -5.19 -5.53 9.14
CA PRO A 237 -4.28 -5.08 10.20
C PRO A 237 -3.48 -3.83 9.83
N PHE A 238 -2.91 -3.76 8.63
CA PHE A 238 -2.17 -2.56 8.20
C PHE A 238 -3.10 -1.36 8.02
N ALA A 239 -4.27 -1.53 7.39
CA ALA A 239 -5.26 -0.45 7.28
C ALA A 239 -5.75 0.04 8.66
N TYR A 240 -5.93 -0.89 9.60
CA TYR A 240 -6.29 -0.57 10.98
C TYR A 240 -5.20 0.22 11.70
N LEU A 241 -3.96 -0.18 11.53
CA LEU A 241 -2.82 0.52 12.09
C LEU A 241 -2.73 1.95 11.52
N GLN A 242 -2.90 2.13 10.21
CA GLN A 242 -2.99 3.47 9.60
C GLN A 242 -4.15 4.31 10.15
N TRP A 243 -5.34 3.70 10.32
CA TRP A 243 -6.54 4.39 10.78
C TRP A 243 -6.51 4.77 12.27
N LYS A 244 -5.91 3.93 13.10
CA LYS A 244 -5.90 4.12 14.56
C LYS A 244 -4.65 4.85 15.05
N ARG A 245 -3.53 4.64 14.37
CA ARG A 245 -2.23 5.19 14.76
C ARG A 245 -1.75 6.23 13.77
N ASP A 246 -1.18 5.80 12.65
CA ASP A 246 -0.72 6.62 11.54
C ASP A 246 -0.08 5.75 10.44
N VAL A 247 0.14 6.34 9.26
CA VAL A 247 0.80 5.69 8.12
C VAL A 247 2.19 5.18 8.49
N THR A 248 2.96 5.97 9.25
CA THR A 248 4.34 5.60 9.64
C THR A 248 4.39 4.27 10.40
N SER A 249 3.46 4.03 11.33
CA SER A 249 3.41 2.76 12.07
C SER A 249 3.09 1.56 11.17
N ALA A 250 2.25 1.73 10.15
CA ALA A 250 1.99 0.67 9.17
C ALA A 250 3.20 0.42 8.26
N MET A 251 3.92 1.47 7.87
CA MET A 251 5.18 1.34 7.12
C MET A 251 6.21 0.50 7.89
N ILE A 252 6.38 0.79 9.19
CA ILE A 252 7.28 0.02 10.06
C ILE A 252 6.79 -1.43 10.18
N ALA A 253 5.50 -1.65 10.43
CA ALA A 253 4.96 -3.00 10.56
C ALA A 253 5.14 -3.83 9.29
N HIS A 254 4.79 -3.28 8.13
CA HIS A 254 4.92 -3.96 6.84
C HIS A 254 6.39 -4.25 6.51
N GLY A 255 7.28 -3.27 6.71
CA GLY A 255 8.71 -3.46 6.54
C GLY A 255 9.29 -4.55 7.43
N VAL A 256 8.86 -4.65 8.69
CA VAL A 256 9.29 -5.72 9.61
C VAL A 256 8.81 -7.09 9.14
N VAL A 257 7.55 -7.21 8.71
CA VAL A 257 7.00 -8.48 8.19
C VAL A 257 7.85 -8.97 7.02
N ASP A 258 8.09 -8.10 6.04
CA ASP A 258 8.82 -8.49 4.84
C ASP A 258 10.33 -8.64 5.08
N PHE A 259 10.92 -7.87 5.99
CA PHE A 259 12.31 -8.10 6.39
C PHE A 259 12.50 -9.48 7.02
N ILE A 260 11.61 -9.88 7.95
CA ILE A 260 11.62 -11.23 8.54
C ILE A 260 11.45 -12.28 7.44
N ARG A 261 10.48 -12.09 6.55
CA ARG A 261 10.24 -12.98 5.41
C ARG A 261 11.48 -13.17 4.57
N PHE A 262 12.12 -12.06 4.17
CA PHE A 262 13.30 -12.08 3.32
C PHE A 262 14.53 -12.70 3.98
N CYS A 263 14.66 -12.50 5.29
CA CYS A 263 15.72 -13.12 6.08
C CYS A 263 15.55 -14.62 6.25
N LEU A 264 14.33 -15.15 6.22
CA LEU A 264 14.06 -16.57 6.48
C LEU A 264 13.81 -17.40 5.23
N PHE A 265 13.26 -16.80 4.17
CA PHE A 265 12.84 -17.54 2.96
C PHE A 265 13.48 -17.01 1.67
N GLY A 266 14.32 -15.98 1.75
CA GLY A 266 14.96 -15.37 0.57
C GLY A 266 14.16 -14.22 -0.04
N LEU A 267 14.74 -13.61 -1.08
CA LEU A 267 14.18 -12.43 -1.74
C LEU A 267 13.07 -12.83 -2.72
N PRO A 268 12.14 -11.93 -3.06
CA PRO A 268 10.94 -12.27 -3.84
C PRO A 268 11.22 -12.32 -5.36
N PHE A 269 12.42 -12.74 -5.77
CA PHE A 269 12.89 -12.72 -7.16
C PHE A 269 12.84 -14.10 -7.81
#